data_AF-A0A6J5WII5-F1
#
_entry.id   AF-A0A6J5WII5-F1
#
_cell.length_a   1.000
_cell.length_b   1.000
_cell.length_c   1.000
_cell.angle_alpha   90.00
_cell.angle_beta   90.00
_cell.angle_gamma   90.00
#
_symmetry.space_group_name_H-M   'P 1'
#
loop_
_entity.id
_entity.type
_entity.pdbx_description
1 polymer ?
#
loop_
_entity_poly.entity_id
_entity_poly.type
_entity_poly.pdbx_seq_one_letter_code
_entity_poly.pdbx_strand_id
1 'polypeptide(L)'
;MQIYSEDVPYLLIVELGGIGIVGLAEVAKRLEAFGCVVSYNSRRKQQALPYLFYSNVHELAANTNALIICCALTDQTHHMIKKEVLSALGREGVIVNVGRGAIIDEKELVRCLVHGEIGGAGLDVFENEPHVPQELFALDNVVLSPHNAALTPESFERSKSNSYCQFGSFLLK
;
A
#
# COMPACT_ATOMS: atom_id res chain seq x y z
N MET A 1 -24.39 -29.28 -10.78
CA MET A 1 -23.48 -29.40 -9.63
C MET A 1 -22.60 -28.18 -9.67
N GLN A 2 -22.91 -27.24 -8.78
CA GLN A 2 -22.51 -25.83 -8.80
C GLN A 2 -21.16 -25.71 -8.08
N ILE A 3 -20.13 -25.24 -8.79
CA ILE A 3 -18.83 -24.91 -8.19
C ILE A 3 -18.53 -23.46 -8.60
N TYR A 4 -19.22 -22.53 -7.94
CA TYR A 4 -18.74 -21.16 -7.76
C TYR A 4 -18.34 -21.08 -6.28
N SER A 5 -17.04 -21.11 -5.99
CA SER A 5 -16.53 -20.62 -4.70
C SER A 5 -16.37 -19.12 -4.85
N GLU A 6 -17.16 -18.37 -4.11
CA GLU A 6 -17.26 -16.91 -4.12
C GLU A 6 -16.12 -16.23 -3.36
N ASP A 7 -14.87 -16.58 -3.62
CA ASP A 7 -13.71 -15.92 -3.00
C ASP A 7 -13.13 -14.90 -3.98
N VAL A 8 -13.88 -13.81 -4.19
CA VAL A 8 -13.36 -12.63 -4.89
C VAL A 8 -12.48 -11.86 -3.92
N PRO A 9 -11.16 -11.76 -4.12
CA PRO A 9 -10.29 -11.04 -3.18
C PRO A 9 -10.67 -9.56 -3.17
N TYR A 10 -11.16 -9.08 -2.02
CA TYR A 10 -11.42 -7.67 -1.80
C TYR A 10 -10.08 -6.97 -1.61
N LEU A 11 -9.75 -6.08 -2.53
CA LEU A 11 -8.45 -5.42 -2.58
C LEU A 11 -8.62 -3.91 -2.48
N LEU A 12 -7.92 -3.37 -1.50
CA LEU A 12 -8.04 -2.01 -1.08
C LEU A 12 -6.80 -1.23 -1.46
N ILE A 13 -6.99 0.00 -1.90
CA ILE A 13 -5.92 0.99 -2.04
C ILE A 13 -6.17 2.17 -1.08
N VAL A 14 -5.20 2.45 -0.21
CA VAL A 14 -5.20 3.60 0.70
C VAL A 14 -4.39 4.73 0.07
N GLU A 15 -5.05 5.86 -0.21
CA GLU A 15 -4.45 7.07 -0.77
C GLU A 15 -4.54 8.25 0.20
N LEU A 16 -3.40 8.86 0.50
CA LEU A 16 -3.25 10.11 1.23
C LEU A 16 -2.00 10.82 0.71
N GLY A 17 -2.18 11.65 -0.33
CA GLY A 17 -1.23 12.68 -0.74
C GLY A 17 -0.17 12.27 -1.77
N GLY A 18 0.15 13.19 -2.68
CA GLY A 18 1.40 13.18 -3.46
C GLY A 18 1.31 12.69 -4.90
N ILE A 19 0.91 11.44 -5.13
CA ILE A 19 0.83 10.84 -6.48
C ILE A 19 -0.64 10.71 -6.86
N GLY A 20 -1.32 11.86 -6.90
CA GLY A 20 -2.78 11.96 -6.88
C GLY A 20 -3.46 11.16 -7.99
N ILE A 21 -4.43 10.32 -7.61
CA ILE A 21 -5.46 9.73 -8.49
C ILE A 21 -4.93 8.71 -9.54
N VAL A 22 -3.81 8.96 -10.22
CA VAL A 22 -3.29 8.11 -11.31
C VAL A 22 -2.73 6.80 -10.76
N GLY A 23 -2.02 6.84 -9.63
CA GLY A 23 -1.50 5.62 -8.99
C GLY A 23 -2.63 4.71 -8.50
N LEU A 24 -3.62 5.30 -7.83
CA LEU A 24 -4.83 4.62 -7.36
C LEU A 24 -5.64 4.03 -8.53
N ALA A 25 -5.95 4.84 -9.55
CA ALA A 25 -6.74 4.40 -10.69
C ALA A 25 -6.04 3.30 -11.51
N GLU A 26 -4.72 3.40 -11.68
CA GLU A 26 -3.98 2.42 -12.47
C GLU A 26 -3.78 1.10 -11.70
N VAL A 27 -3.55 1.15 -10.38
CA VAL A 27 -3.55 -0.06 -9.55
C VAL A 27 -4.95 -0.67 -9.56
N ALA A 28 -6.00 0.10 -9.26
CA ALA A 28 -7.38 -0.39 -9.24
C ALA A 28 -7.80 -1.04 -10.56
N LYS A 29 -7.50 -0.39 -11.70
CA LYS A 29 -7.77 -0.92 -13.05
C LYS A 29 -7.12 -2.27 -13.31
N ARG A 30 -5.87 -2.46 -12.84
CA ARG A 30 -5.19 -3.77 -12.97
C ARG A 30 -5.89 -4.83 -12.13
N LEU A 31 -6.32 -4.48 -10.92
CA LEU A 31 -6.99 -5.40 -10.01
C LEU A 31 -8.39 -5.78 -10.48
N GLU A 32 -9.13 -4.85 -11.08
CA GLU A 32 -10.39 -5.14 -11.75
C GLU A 32 -10.21 -6.19 -12.87
N ALA A 33 -9.10 -6.15 -13.60
CA ALA A 33 -8.80 -7.14 -14.63
C ALA A 33 -8.54 -8.56 -14.05
N PHE A 34 -8.19 -8.66 -12.76
CA PHE A 34 -8.11 -9.91 -12.01
C PHE A 34 -9.43 -10.30 -11.33
N GLY A 35 -10.50 -9.52 -11.53
CA GLY A 35 -11.81 -9.75 -10.92
C GLY A 35 -11.93 -9.24 -9.49
N CYS A 36 -10.95 -8.51 -8.96
CA CYS A 36 -11.00 -8.00 -7.59
C CYS A 36 -12.10 -6.93 -7.43
N VAL A 37 -12.78 -6.94 -6.28
CA VAL A 37 -13.64 -5.83 -5.87
C VAL A 37 -12.78 -4.76 -5.21
N VAL A 38 -12.80 -3.55 -5.77
CA VAL A 38 -11.95 -2.44 -5.30
C VAL A 38 -12.75 -1.46 -4.44
N SER A 39 -12.22 -1.23 -3.24
CA SER A 39 -12.64 -0.17 -2.32
C SER A 39 -11.46 0.73 -2.02
N TYR A 40 -11.70 1.97 -1.59
CA TYR A 40 -10.62 2.91 -1.31
C TYR A 40 -10.93 3.82 -0.12
N ASN A 41 -9.85 4.30 0.50
CA ASN A 41 -9.89 5.40 1.47
C ASN A 41 -8.99 6.52 1.00
N SER A 42 -9.49 7.74 1.20
CA SER A 42 -8.68 8.93 1.07
C SER A 42 -9.28 10.08 1.88
N ARG A 43 -8.51 11.16 1.99
CA ARG A 43 -8.91 12.40 2.68
C ARG A 43 -10.26 12.96 2.22
N ARG A 44 -10.59 12.79 0.94
CA ARG A 44 -11.85 13.27 0.35
C ARG A 44 -12.33 12.28 -0.70
N LYS A 45 -13.63 12.00 -0.70
CA LYS A 45 -14.27 11.18 -1.73
C LYS A 45 -13.97 11.74 -3.12
N GLN A 46 -13.46 10.90 -4.01
CA GLN A 46 -13.17 11.24 -5.40
C GLN A 46 -14.39 10.89 -6.23
N GLN A 47 -15.08 11.90 -6.77
CA GLN A 47 -16.32 11.67 -7.53
C GLN A 47 -16.09 10.93 -8.85
N ALA A 48 -14.87 10.98 -9.38
CA ALA A 48 -14.51 10.34 -10.65
C ALA A 48 -14.19 8.83 -10.51
N LEU A 49 -14.08 8.31 -9.28
CA LEU A 49 -13.76 6.90 -9.05
C LEU A 49 -15.06 6.08 -8.87
N PRO A 50 -15.24 4.98 -9.62
CA PRO A 50 -16.41 4.12 -9.49
C PRO A 50 -16.34 3.17 -8.29
N TYR A 51 -15.34 3.32 -7.41
CA TYR A 51 -15.03 2.43 -6.31
C TYR A 51 -15.76 2.81 -5.02
N LEU A 52 -16.01 1.84 -4.15
CA LEU A 52 -16.62 2.08 -2.85
C LEU A 52 -15.67 2.90 -1.97
N PHE A 53 -16.18 4.01 -1.44
CA PHE A 53 -15.42 4.93 -0.58
C PHE A 53 -15.66 4.64 0.90
N TYR A 54 -14.58 4.52 1.65
CA TYR A 54 -14.59 4.49 3.11
C TYR A 54 -13.89 5.74 3.64
N SER A 55 -14.52 6.44 4.59
CA SER A 55 -13.91 7.59 5.27
C SER A 55 -12.89 7.18 6.33
N ASN A 56 -12.95 5.93 6.79
CA ASN A 56 -12.11 5.37 7.84
C ASN A 56 -11.34 4.14 7.34
N VAL A 57 -10.02 4.13 7.52
CA VAL A 57 -9.15 3.01 7.14
C VAL A 57 -9.44 1.73 7.94
N HIS A 58 -9.92 1.85 9.18
CA HIS A 58 -10.29 0.69 9.99
C HIS A 58 -11.52 -0.03 9.43
N GLU A 59 -12.60 0.71 9.12
CA GLU A 59 -13.81 0.12 8.52
C GLU A 59 -13.48 -0.58 7.20
N LEU A 60 -12.57 0.01 6.46
CA LEU A 60 -12.13 -0.49 5.20
C LEU A 60 -11.29 -1.77 5.34
N ALA A 61 -10.36 -1.82 6.29
CA ALA A 61 -9.64 -3.05 6.64
C ALA A 61 -10.60 -4.17 7.08
N ALA A 62 -11.64 -3.83 7.86
CA ALA A 62 -12.64 -4.80 8.30
C ALA A 62 -13.51 -5.40 7.18
N ASN A 63 -13.55 -4.77 6.01
CA ASN A 63 -14.37 -5.19 4.87
C ASN A 63 -13.52 -5.64 3.68
N THR A 64 -12.23 -5.92 3.87
CA THR A 64 -11.31 -6.29 2.79
C THR A 64 -10.35 -7.40 3.20
N ASN A 65 -9.84 -8.15 2.22
CA ASN A 65 -8.89 -9.26 2.45
C ASN A 65 -7.46 -8.86 2.06
N ALA A 66 -7.28 -7.75 1.36
CA ALA A 66 -5.95 -7.26 1.06
C ALA A 66 -5.93 -5.74 1.05
N LEU A 67 -4.95 -5.16 1.74
CA LEU A 67 -4.78 -3.73 2.00
C LEU A 67 -3.49 -3.26 1.33
N ILE A 68 -3.59 -2.51 0.23
CA ILE A 68 -2.48 -1.87 -0.48
C ILE A 68 -2.35 -0.42 -0.02
N ILE A 69 -1.14 -0.03 0.36
CA ILE A 69 -0.80 1.31 0.80
C ILE A 69 0.08 1.96 -0.27
N CYS A 70 -0.45 3.03 -0.87
CA CYS A 70 0.26 3.82 -1.87
C CYS A 70 0.16 5.33 -1.58
N CYS A 71 -0.08 5.70 -0.32
CA CYS A 71 -0.19 7.09 0.11
C CYS A 71 1.16 7.72 0.44
N ALA A 72 1.22 9.05 0.40
CA ALA A 72 2.35 9.78 0.95
C ALA A 72 2.35 9.72 2.49
N LEU A 73 3.56 9.77 3.03
CA LEU A 73 3.76 10.02 4.45
C LEU A 73 3.53 11.51 4.75
N THR A 74 2.69 11.76 5.74
CA THR A 74 2.26 13.05 6.29
C THR A 74 2.01 12.82 7.78
N ASP A 75 1.85 13.88 8.56
CA ASP A 75 1.50 13.76 9.99
C ASP A 75 0.19 12.98 10.22
N GLN A 76 -0.73 13.02 9.25
CA GLN A 76 -2.00 12.29 9.32
C GLN A 76 -1.88 10.82 8.94
N THR A 77 -0.89 10.46 8.12
CA THR A 77 -0.66 9.08 7.67
C THR A 77 0.40 8.34 8.48
N HIS A 78 1.18 9.06 9.28
CA HIS A 78 2.18 8.48 10.15
C HIS A 78 1.52 7.51 11.15
N HIS A 79 1.95 6.24 11.11
CA HIS A 79 1.35 5.14 11.85
C HIS A 79 -0.18 5.14 11.76
N MET A 80 -0.72 5.41 10.58
CA MET A 80 -2.16 5.28 10.37
C MET A 80 -2.59 3.81 10.45
N ILE A 81 -1.70 2.90 10.05
CA ILE A 81 -1.93 1.45 10.16
C ILE A 81 -1.27 0.96 11.44
N LYS A 82 -2.06 0.91 12.51
CA LYS A 82 -1.68 0.38 13.82
C LYS A 82 -2.33 -0.98 14.08
N LYS A 83 -2.14 -1.50 15.28
CA LYS A 83 -2.76 -2.72 15.79
C LYS A 83 -4.24 -2.85 15.44
N GLU A 84 -5.03 -1.80 15.59
CA GLU A 84 -6.48 -1.86 15.38
C GLU A 84 -6.83 -2.16 13.92
N VAL A 85 -6.13 -1.50 12.98
CA VAL A 85 -6.33 -1.70 11.54
C VAL A 85 -5.81 -3.08 11.10
N LEU A 86 -4.66 -3.49 11.63
CA LEU A 86 -4.07 -4.80 11.41
C LEU A 86 -4.98 -5.93 11.92
N SER A 87 -5.59 -5.74 13.11
CA SER A 87 -6.53 -6.69 13.69
C SER A 87 -7.84 -6.76 12.90
N ALA A 88 -8.31 -5.62 12.37
CA ALA A 88 -9.50 -5.56 11.52
C ALA A 88 -9.30 -6.27 10.19
N LEU A 89 -8.09 -6.21 9.61
CA LEU A 89 -7.72 -6.94 8.39
C LEU A 89 -7.70 -8.47 8.63
N GLY A 90 -7.23 -8.90 9.79
CA GLY A 90 -7.37 -10.27 10.28
C GLY A 90 -6.48 -11.31 9.59
N ARG A 91 -6.65 -12.57 10.01
CA ARG A 91 -5.71 -13.68 9.74
C ARG A 91 -5.67 -14.14 8.29
N GLU A 92 -6.74 -13.90 7.54
CA GLU A 92 -6.80 -14.17 6.10
C GLU A 92 -6.34 -12.95 5.27
N GLY A 93 -6.11 -11.83 5.94
CA GLY A 93 -5.81 -10.58 5.29
C GLY A 93 -4.33 -10.42 4.92
N VAL A 94 -4.05 -9.72 3.83
CA VAL A 94 -2.68 -9.41 3.38
C VAL A 94 -2.47 -7.90 3.30
N ILE A 95 -1.31 -7.42 3.74
CA ILE A 95 -0.94 -6.01 3.64
C ILE A 95 0.19 -5.79 2.64
N VAL A 96 0.07 -4.81 1.76
CA VAL A 96 1.10 -4.44 0.78
C VAL A 96 1.47 -2.98 0.96
N ASN A 97 2.75 -2.67 1.18
CA ASN A 97 3.22 -1.29 1.29
C ASN A 97 4.25 -0.95 0.22
N VAL A 98 3.88 -0.03 -0.66
CA VAL A 98 4.73 0.55 -1.72
C VAL A 98 4.87 2.07 -1.56
N GLY A 99 4.41 2.62 -0.43
CA GLY A 99 4.42 4.05 -0.13
C GLY A 99 5.65 4.46 0.69
N ARG A 100 5.48 4.47 2.01
CA ARG A 100 6.54 4.75 3.00
C ARG A 100 6.37 3.84 4.20
N GLY A 101 7.46 3.37 4.80
CA GLY A 101 7.41 2.43 5.92
C GLY A 101 6.65 2.97 7.13
N ALA A 102 6.94 4.21 7.54
CA ALA A 102 6.33 4.87 8.70
C ALA A 102 4.81 5.13 8.61
N ILE A 103 4.14 4.71 7.52
CA ILE A 103 2.66 4.69 7.47
C ILE A 103 2.11 3.54 8.32
N ILE A 104 2.87 2.45 8.43
CA ILE A 104 2.57 1.31 9.29
C ILE A 104 3.39 1.43 10.57
N ASP A 105 2.80 1.13 11.71
CA ASP A 105 3.56 0.83 12.93
C ASP A 105 4.28 -0.51 12.72
N GLU A 106 5.56 -0.45 12.35
CA GLU A 106 6.34 -1.63 11.91
C GLU A 106 6.47 -2.66 13.04
N LYS A 107 6.55 -2.21 14.29
CA LYS A 107 6.63 -3.10 15.45
C LYS A 107 5.35 -3.91 15.62
N GLU A 108 4.20 -3.26 15.48
CA GLU A 108 2.91 -3.94 15.53
C GLU A 108 2.72 -4.87 14.32
N LEU A 109 3.14 -4.47 13.13
CA LEU A 109 3.11 -5.33 11.94
C LEU A 109 3.92 -6.62 12.15
N VAL A 110 5.18 -6.49 12.59
CA VAL A 110 6.06 -7.64 12.87
C VAL A 110 5.42 -8.54 13.93
N ARG A 111 4.87 -7.96 15.01
CA ARG A 111 4.17 -8.74 16.04
C ARG A 111 3.02 -9.53 15.44
N CYS A 112 2.13 -8.88 14.68
CA CYS A 112 0.95 -9.51 14.09
C CYS A 112 1.34 -10.63 13.11
N LEU A 113 2.38 -10.44 12.29
CA LEU A 113 2.86 -11.46 11.36
C LEU A 113 3.46 -12.66 12.09
N VAL A 114 4.33 -12.43 13.09
CA VAL A 114 4.95 -13.49 13.89
C VAL A 114 3.91 -14.32 14.65
N HIS A 115 2.83 -13.69 15.13
CA HIS A 115 1.75 -14.38 15.84
C HIS A 115 0.66 -14.95 14.92
N GLY A 116 0.78 -14.76 13.60
CA GLY A 116 -0.23 -15.20 12.63
C GLY A 116 -1.60 -14.53 12.83
N GLU A 117 -1.59 -13.28 13.27
CA GLU A 117 -2.78 -12.40 13.36
C GLU A 117 -3.14 -11.81 11.99
N ILE A 118 -2.18 -11.78 11.05
CA ILE A 118 -2.33 -11.38 9.64
C ILE A 118 -1.81 -12.49 8.75
N GLY A 119 -2.46 -12.69 7.59
CA GLY A 119 -2.15 -13.76 6.64
C GLY A 119 -0.80 -13.58 5.97
N GLY A 120 -0.39 -12.34 5.65
CA GLY A 120 0.94 -12.05 5.11
C GLY A 120 1.19 -10.58 4.81
N ALA A 121 2.40 -10.28 4.35
CA ALA A 121 2.79 -8.93 3.97
C ALA A 121 3.71 -8.88 2.72
N GLY A 122 3.50 -7.88 1.87
CA GLY A 122 4.41 -7.51 0.78
C GLY A 122 4.97 -6.10 1.02
N LEU A 123 6.25 -5.98 1.36
CA LEU A 123 6.85 -4.72 1.80
C LEU A 123 7.97 -4.32 0.84
N ASP A 124 7.83 -3.16 0.19
CA ASP A 124 8.92 -2.51 -0.55
C ASP A 124 9.63 -1.44 0.30
N VAL A 125 9.01 -0.99 1.40
CA VAL A 125 9.46 0.14 2.21
C VAL A 125 9.41 -0.19 3.69
N PHE A 126 10.34 0.39 4.47
CA PHE A 126 10.54 0.09 5.90
C PHE A 126 10.65 1.38 6.72
N GLU A 127 10.39 1.31 8.02
CA GLU A 127 10.37 2.52 8.86
C GLU A 127 11.79 3.10 9.02
N ASN A 128 12.80 2.24 9.14
CA ASN A 128 14.20 2.62 9.39
C ASN A 128 15.14 2.19 8.25
N GLU A 129 14.76 2.47 7.00
CA GLU A 129 15.57 2.13 5.83
C GLU A 129 17.03 2.61 5.96
N PRO A 130 18.03 1.79 5.56
CA PRO A 130 17.90 0.48 4.88
C PRO A 130 17.72 -0.71 5.83
N HIS A 131 17.52 -0.49 7.13
CA HIS A 131 17.38 -1.56 8.11
C HIS A 131 15.99 -2.18 8.02
N VAL A 132 15.96 -3.51 8.00
CA VAL A 132 14.73 -4.33 7.99
C VAL A 132 14.74 -5.21 9.23
N PRO A 133 13.62 -5.32 9.97
CA PRO A 133 13.50 -6.23 11.11
C PRO A 133 13.90 -7.67 10.74
N GLN A 134 14.77 -8.28 11.54
CA GLN A 134 15.33 -9.59 11.23
C GLN A 134 14.26 -10.69 11.22
N GLU A 135 13.22 -10.52 12.05
CA GLU A 135 12.09 -11.41 12.19
C GLU A 135 11.38 -11.63 10.85
N LEU A 136 11.30 -10.60 9.99
CA LEU A 136 10.61 -10.69 8.71
C LEU A 136 11.30 -11.63 7.72
N PHE A 137 12.62 -11.83 7.82
CA PHE A 137 13.34 -12.76 6.94
C PHE A 137 13.09 -14.23 7.26
N ALA A 138 12.56 -14.52 8.45
CA ALA A 138 12.26 -15.89 8.88
C ALA A 138 10.81 -16.32 8.56
N LEU A 139 10.00 -15.40 8.00
CA LEU A 139 8.58 -15.62 7.75
C LEU A 139 8.33 -16.04 6.29
N ASP A 140 7.66 -17.18 6.09
CA ASP A 140 7.30 -17.69 4.77
C ASP A 140 6.15 -16.90 4.12
N ASN A 141 5.39 -16.15 4.92
CA ASN A 141 4.25 -15.35 4.48
C ASN A 141 4.58 -13.87 4.24
N VAL A 142 5.86 -13.54 4.08
CA VAL A 142 6.33 -12.18 3.84
C VAL A 142 7.21 -12.10 2.59
N VAL A 143 6.96 -11.09 1.75
CA VAL A 143 7.80 -10.74 0.60
C VAL A 143 8.42 -9.37 0.86
N LEU A 144 9.75 -9.28 0.74
CA LEU A 144 10.52 -8.08 1.00
C LEU A 144 11.22 -7.62 -0.29
N SER A 145 11.12 -6.33 -0.60
CA SER A 145 11.82 -5.67 -1.71
C SER A 145 12.53 -4.41 -1.19
N PRO A 146 13.74 -4.08 -1.67
CA PRO A 146 14.51 -2.98 -1.12
C PRO A 146 14.22 -1.64 -1.83
N HIS A 147 13.02 -1.09 -1.61
CA HIS A 147 12.56 0.23 -2.09
C HIS A 147 12.78 0.46 -3.59
N ASN A 148 12.46 -0.55 -4.38
CA ASN A 148 12.75 -0.59 -5.81
C ASN A 148 11.49 -0.49 -6.68
N ALA A 149 10.28 -0.35 -6.11
CA ALA A 149 9.05 -0.33 -6.88
C ALA A 149 9.03 0.75 -7.98
N ALA A 150 9.73 1.88 -7.78
CA ALA A 150 9.83 2.98 -8.75
C ALA A 150 11.11 2.95 -9.61
N LEU A 151 12.03 2.00 -9.39
CA LEU A 151 13.38 2.01 -9.97
C LEU A 151 13.49 1.11 -11.23
N THR A 152 12.51 1.20 -12.14
CA THR A 152 12.65 0.59 -13.48
C THR A 152 13.57 1.46 -14.37
N PRO A 153 14.25 0.89 -15.39
CA PRO A 153 15.08 1.67 -16.30
C PRO A 153 14.36 2.88 -16.90
N GLU A 154 13.13 2.69 -17.36
CA GLU A 154 12.30 3.75 -17.97
C GLU A 154 11.92 4.83 -16.95
N SER A 155 11.54 4.42 -15.74
CA SER A 155 11.15 5.34 -14.66
C SER A 155 12.35 6.13 -14.13
N PHE A 156 13.51 5.48 -14.07
CA PHE A 156 14.76 6.09 -13.65
C PHE A 156 15.27 7.10 -14.68
N GLU A 157 15.25 6.75 -15.97
CA GLU A 157 15.60 7.70 -17.05
C GLU A 157 14.66 8.90 -17.08
N ARG A 158 13.35 8.69 -16.91
CA ARG A 158 12.38 9.79 -16.82
C ARG A 158 12.63 10.68 -15.60
N SER A 159 12.95 10.08 -14.46
CA SER A 159 13.27 10.82 -13.22
C SER A 159 14.53 11.66 -13.39
N LYS A 160 15.61 11.08 -13.95
CA LYS A 160 16.85 11.82 -14.28
C LYS A 160 16.56 13.01 -15.19
N SER A 161 15.85 12.78 -16.29
CA SER A 161 15.51 13.85 -17.24
C SER A 161 14.76 14.99 -16.56
N ASN A 162 13.81 14.69 -15.69
CA ASN A 162 13.05 15.70 -14.96
C ASN A 162 13.94 16.48 -13.98
N SER A 163 14.81 15.80 -13.25
CA SER A 163 15.78 16.44 -12.36
C SER A 163 16.72 17.38 -13.12
N TYR A 164 17.26 16.96 -14.28
CA TYR A 164 18.13 17.82 -15.09
C TYR A 164 17.40 19.08 -15.57
N CYS A 165 16.17 18.96 -16.05
CA CYS A 165 15.35 20.12 -16.44
C CYS A 165 15.10 21.07 -15.27
N GLN A 166 14.83 20.54 -14.08
CA GLN A 166 14.58 21.34 -12.89
C GLN A 166 15.85 22.07 -12.42
N PHE A 167 17.00 21.40 -12.39
CA PHE A 167 18.29 22.01 -12.07
C PHE A 167 18.69 23.08 -13.09
N GLY A 168 18.55 22.80 -14.39
CA GLY A 168 18.81 23.77 -15.45
C GLY A 168 17.94 25.02 -15.30
N SER A 169 16.64 24.85 -15.01
CA SER A 169 15.71 25.97 -14.80
C SER A 169 16.05 26.80 -13.55
N PHE A 170 16.66 26.20 -12.53
CA PHE A 170 17.09 26.90 -11.32
C PHE A 170 18.35 27.72 -11.57
N LEU A 171 19.32 27.19 -12.31
CA LEU A 171 20.60 27.84 -12.59
C LEU A 171 20.50 29.00 -13.60
N LEU A 172 19.43 29.06 -14.39
CA LEU A 172 19.20 30.10 -15.40
C LEU A 172 18.31 31.26 -14.93
N LYS A 173 18.03 31.35 -13.62
CA LYS A 173 17.37 32.49 -12.98
C LYS A 173 18.39 33.35 -12.24
#